data_AF-A2RKP5-F1
#
_entry.id   AF-A2RKP5-F1
#
_cell.length_a   1.000
_cell.length_b   1.000
_cell.length_c   1.000
_cell.angle_alpha   90.00
_cell.angle_beta   90.00
_cell.angle_gamma   90.00
#
_symmetry.space_group_name_H-M   'P 1'
#
loop_
_entity.id
_entity.type
_entity.pdbx_description
1 polymer ?
#
loop_
_entity_poly.entity_id
_entity_poly.type
_entity_poly.pdbx_seq_one_letter_code
_entity_poly.pdbx_strand_id
1 'polypeptide(L)'
;MENIKEIHMQTEVTLLEERMDTLESLVRAYNKYLSSLDTIINNNSSFQLNNIMKTLTELTVVLTIPTITYGFWGINLKLPFQGVPYGSLLVIVISLLISLLVWYWLTIPILERDR
;
A
#
# COMPACT_ATOMS: atom_id res chain seq x y z
N MET A 1 9.58 38.89 58.80
CA MET A 1 9.07 37.51 58.61
C MET A 1 8.16 37.40 57.38
N GLU A 2 7.37 38.43 57.06
CA GLU A 2 6.45 38.48 55.91
C GLU A 2 7.15 38.39 54.54
N ASN A 3 8.21 39.18 54.30
CA ASN A 3 9.01 39.10 53.06
C ASN A 3 9.71 37.75 52.84
N ILE A 4 10.13 37.05 53.89
CA ILE A 4 10.77 35.73 53.75
C ILE A 4 9.75 34.69 53.31
N LYS A 5 8.49 34.83 53.77
CA LYS A 5 7.39 33.96 53.39
C LYS A 5 6.97 34.20 51.93
N GLU A 6 6.95 35.45 51.48
CA GLU A 6 6.73 35.77 50.06
C GLU A 6 7.84 35.24 49.15
N ILE A 7 9.11 35.39 49.53
CA ILE A 7 10.24 34.88 48.73
C ILE A 7 10.18 33.35 48.63
N HIS A 8 9.86 32.66 49.73
CA HIS A 8 9.70 31.21 49.71
C HIS A 8 8.51 30.77 48.84
N MET A 9 7.41 31.52 48.89
CA MET A 9 6.22 31.27 48.07
C MET A 9 6.48 31.51 46.57
N GLN A 10 7.23 32.56 46.21
CA GLN A 10 7.64 32.83 44.83
C GLN A 10 8.57 31.74 44.28
N THR A 11 9.47 31.21 45.12
CA THR A 11 10.38 30.12 44.72
C THR A 11 9.61 28.84 44.36
N GLU A 12 8.59 28.49 45.15
CA GLU A 12 7.70 27.36 44.87
C GLU A 12 6.91 27.58 43.56
N VAL A 13 6.43 28.80 43.30
CA VAL A 13 5.71 29.15 42.06
C VAL A 13 6.63 29.02 40.83
N THR A 14 7.86 29.55 40.87
CA THR A 14 8.80 29.44 39.74
C THR A 14 9.20 27.98 39.46
N LEU A 15 9.39 27.17 40.51
CA LEU A 15 9.65 25.74 40.36
C LEU A 15 8.45 25.04 39.70
N LEU A 16 7.24 25.38 40.11
CA LEU A 16 6.03 24.82 39.51
C LEU A 16 5.89 25.25 38.04
N GLU A 17 6.19 26.49 37.68
CA GLU A 17 6.21 26.96 36.29
C GLU A 17 7.22 26.17 35.44
N GLU A 18 8.45 25.97 35.93
CA GLU A 18 9.45 25.15 35.24
C GLU A 18 8.97 23.70 35.05
N ARG A 19 8.35 23.11 36.09
CA ARG A 19 7.77 21.76 35.98
C ARG A 19 6.61 21.71 35.00
N MET A 20 5.77 22.74 34.92
CA MET A 20 4.70 22.83 33.94
C MET A 20 5.26 22.92 32.51
N ASP A 21 6.29 23.75 32.28
CA ASP A 21 6.96 23.86 30.99
C ASP A 21 7.62 22.55 30.54
N THR A 22 8.27 21.83 31.46
CA THR A 22 8.83 20.51 31.15
C THR A 22 7.72 19.51 30.80
N LEU A 23 6.60 19.50 31.52
CA LEU A 23 5.45 18.64 31.21
C LEU A 23 4.84 18.98 29.85
N GLU A 24 4.68 20.25 29.52
CA GLU A 24 4.21 20.67 28.20
C GLU A 24 5.13 20.20 27.08
N SER A 25 6.45 20.34 27.27
CA SER A 25 7.44 19.91 26.28
C SER A 25 7.39 18.38 26.06
N LEU A 26 7.18 17.61 27.14
CA LEU A 26 7.03 16.15 27.09
C LEU A 26 5.75 15.75 26.36
N VAL A 27 4.63 16.41 26.64
CA VAL A 27 3.36 16.17 25.93
C VAL A 27 3.50 16.48 24.43
N ARG A 28 4.16 17.60 24.08
CA ARG A 28 4.41 17.96 22.67
C ARG A 28 5.32 16.95 21.99
N ALA A 29 6.37 16.48 22.65
CA ALA A 29 7.23 15.43 22.15
C ALA A 29 6.44 14.13 21.91
N TYR A 30 5.63 13.71 22.89
CA TYR A 30 4.79 12.51 22.77
C TYR A 30 3.80 12.60 21.61
N ASN A 31 3.11 13.74 21.45
CA ASN A 31 2.20 13.98 20.32
C ASN A 31 2.94 13.92 18.97
N LYS A 32 4.16 14.46 18.89
CA LYS A 32 4.99 14.37 17.70
C LYS A 32 5.38 12.92 17.37
N TYR A 33 5.74 12.12 18.37
CA TYR A 33 6.00 10.70 18.18
C TYR A 33 4.75 9.96 17.69
N LEU A 34 3.61 10.21 18.31
CA LEU A 34 2.35 9.58 17.92
C LEU A 34 1.96 9.92 16.47
N SER A 35 2.06 11.19 16.09
CA SER A 35 1.84 11.64 14.71
C SER A 35 2.83 11.01 13.71
N SER A 36 4.09 10.81 14.12
CA SER A 36 5.08 10.09 13.31
C SER A 36 4.71 8.61 13.15
N LEU A 37 4.21 7.96 14.20
CA LEU A 37 3.73 6.58 14.13
C LEU A 37 2.52 6.46 13.20
N ASP A 38 1.55 7.36 13.32
CA ASP A 38 0.40 7.42 12.41
C ASP A 38 0.85 7.55 10.95
N THR A 39 1.83 8.42 10.69
CA THR A 39 2.40 8.59 9.36
C THR A 39 3.06 7.30 8.85
N ILE A 40 3.84 6.60 9.69
CA ILE A 40 4.49 5.33 9.33
C ILE A 40 3.45 4.23 9.07
N ILE A 41 2.43 4.12 9.93
CA ILE A 41 1.34 3.14 9.78
C ILE A 41 0.55 3.40 8.50
N ASN A 42 0.19 4.66 8.23
CA ASN A 42 -0.56 5.05 7.04
C ASN A 42 0.26 4.82 5.76
N ASN A 43 1.55 5.14 5.79
CA ASN A 43 2.45 4.88 4.67
C ASN A 43 2.60 3.37 4.40
N ASN A 44 2.79 2.58 5.45
CA ASN A 44 2.90 1.12 5.33
C ASN A 44 1.58 0.48 4.85
N SER A 45 0.44 0.97 5.31
CA SER A 45 -0.89 0.50 4.87
C SER A 45 -1.12 0.82 3.39
N SER A 46 -0.77 2.03 2.96
CA SER A 46 -0.88 2.44 1.56
C SER A 46 0.06 1.63 0.67
N PHE A 47 1.27 1.35 1.14
CA PHE A 47 2.23 0.48 0.44
C PHE A 47 1.67 -0.95 0.28
N GLN A 48 1.13 -1.53 1.36
CA GLN A 48 0.51 -2.86 1.32
C GLN A 48 -0.71 -2.91 0.40
N LEU A 49 -1.60 -1.92 0.46
CA LEU A 49 -2.76 -1.82 -0.44
C LEU A 49 -2.33 -1.69 -1.90
N ASN A 50 -1.32 -0.87 -2.19
CA ASN A 50 -0.77 -0.75 -3.53
C ASN A 50 -0.16 -2.09 -4.01
N ASN A 51 0.49 -2.84 -3.13
CA ASN A 51 1.02 -4.17 -3.44
C ASN A 51 -0.10 -5.21 -3.68
N ILE A 52 -1.16 -5.18 -2.87
CA ILE A 52 -2.33 -6.05 -3.02
C ILE A 52 -3.02 -5.76 -4.36
N MET A 53 -3.24 -4.49 -4.70
CA MET A 53 -3.87 -4.12 -5.96
C MET A 53 -3.04 -4.58 -7.16
N LYS A 54 -1.71 -4.42 -7.12
CA LYS A 54 -0.82 -4.96 -8.17
C LYS A 54 -0.96 -6.47 -8.33
N THR A 55 -0.92 -7.21 -7.22
CA THR A 55 -1.05 -8.67 -7.21
C THR A 55 -2.41 -9.12 -7.75
N LEU A 56 -3.49 -8.46 -7.31
CA LEU A 56 -4.84 -8.80 -7.73
C LEU A 56 -5.10 -8.45 -9.20
N THR A 57 -4.60 -7.32 -9.68
CA THR A 57 -4.70 -6.93 -11.10
C THR A 57 -3.96 -7.91 -11.99
N GLU A 58 -2.74 -8.29 -11.61
CA GLU A 58 -1.97 -9.32 -12.31
C GLU A 58 -2.74 -10.64 -12.42
N LEU A 59 -3.22 -11.15 -11.28
CA LEU A 59 -3.98 -12.40 -11.23
C LEU A 59 -5.25 -12.32 -12.10
N THR A 60 -5.94 -11.18 -12.06
CA THR A 60 -7.14 -10.94 -12.86
C THR A 60 -6.84 -11.00 -14.36
N VAL A 61 -5.76 -10.36 -14.82
CA VAL A 61 -5.37 -10.36 -16.24
C VAL A 61 -5.06 -11.79 -16.71
N VAL A 62 -4.28 -12.53 -15.92
CA VAL A 62 -3.90 -13.92 -16.24
C VAL A 62 -5.12 -14.84 -16.30
N LEU A 63 -6.11 -14.66 -15.42
CA LEU A 63 -7.33 -15.49 -15.39
C LEU A 63 -8.39 -15.05 -16.42
N THR A 64 -8.46 -13.77 -16.76
CA THR A 64 -9.49 -13.24 -17.67
C THR A 64 -9.33 -13.80 -19.09
N ILE A 65 -8.10 -13.94 -19.58
CA ILE A 65 -7.79 -14.43 -20.94
C ILE A 65 -8.30 -15.87 -21.21
N PRO A 66 -7.98 -16.88 -20.38
CA PRO A 66 -8.54 -18.22 -20.56
C PRO A 66 -10.04 -18.24 -20.31
N THR A 67 -10.55 -17.45 -19.35
CA THR A 67 -12.00 -17.38 -19.05
C THR A 67 -12.80 -16.85 -20.24
N ILE A 68 -12.33 -15.78 -20.91
CA ILE A 68 -12.97 -15.23 -22.10
C ILE A 68 -12.92 -16.24 -23.25
N THR A 69 -11.79 -16.92 -23.45
CA THR A 69 -11.64 -17.87 -24.55
C THR A 69 -12.53 -19.09 -24.36
N TYR A 70 -12.64 -19.60 -23.12
CA TYR A 70 -13.57 -20.66 -22.78
C TYR A 70 -15.03 -20.19 -22.87
N GLY A 71 -15.30 -18.95 -22.46
CA GLY A 71 -16.59 -18.29 -22.58
C GLY A 71 -17.09 -18.28 -24.03
N PHE A 72 -16.26 -17.85 -24.99
CA PHE A 72 -16.60 -17.83 -26.42
C PHE A 72 -16.92 -19.21 -27.01
N TRP A 73 -16.39 -20.28 -26.43
CA TRP A 73 -16.66 -21.65 -26.84
C TRP A 73 -17.91 -22.27 -26.20
N GLY A 74 -18.30 -21.79 -25.01
CA GLY A 74 -19.54 -22.19 -24.35
C GLY A 74 -20.79 -21.58 -24.98
N ILE A 75 -20.64 -20.50 -25.75
CA ILE A 75 -21.69 -19.91 -26.57
C ILE A 75 -21.58 -20.51 -27.98
N ASN A 76 -22.70 -20.84 -28.62
CA ASN A 76 -22.79 -21.48 -29.94
C ASN A 76 -22.34 -20.56 -31.11
N LEU A 77 -21.28 -19.75 -30.92
CA LEU A 77 -20.68 -18.90 -31.94
C LEU A 77 -19.79 -19.76 -32.86
N LYS A 78 -20.04 -19.68 -34.17
CA LYS A 78 -19.12 -20.18 -35.20
C LYS A 78 -17.87 -19.30 -35.21
N LEU A 79 -16.83 -19.72 -34.49
CA LEU A 79 -15.53 -19.08 -34.57
C LEU A 79 -14.89 -19.32 -35.96
N PRO A 80 -14.23 -18.32 -36.57
CA PRO A 80 -13.50 -18.46 -37.84
C PRO A 80 -12.30 -19.45 -37.79
N PHE A 81 -12.07 -20.10 -36.64
CA PHE A 81 -11.04 -21.13 -36.43
C PHE A 81 -11.61 -22.53 -36.10
N GLN A 82 -12.91 -22.77 -36.31
CA GLN A 82 -13.53 -24.10 -36.13
C GLN A 82 -12.91 -25.21 -37.00
N GLY A 83 -12.20 -24.86 -38.08
CA GLY A 83 -11.63 -25.82 -39.02
C GLY A 83 -10.25 -26.38 -38.63
N VAL A 84 -9.60 -25.84 -37.58
CA VAL A 84 -8.25 -26.27 -37.19
C VAL A 84 -8.34 -27.09 -35.89
N PRO A 85 -7.92 -28.37 -35.87
CA PRO A 85 -7.83 -29.11 -34.62
C PRO A 85 -6.86 -28.36 -33.70
N TYR A 86 -7.29 -28.03 -32.48
CA TYR A 86 -6.55 -27.24 -31.47
C TYR A 86 -6.38 -25.74 -31.73
N GLY A 87 -7.01 -25.12 -32.74
CA GLY A 87 -6.79 -23.70 -33.07
C GLY A 87 -7.09 -22.73 -31.91
N SER A 88 -8.11 -23.04 -31.13
CA SER A 88 -8.49 -22.38 -29.90
C SER A 88 -7.52 -22.55 -28.73
N LEU A 89 -6.94 -23.74 -28.55
CA LEU A 89 -5.94 -24.01 -27.52
C LEU A 89 -4.65 -23.25 -27.85
N LEU A 90 -4.32 -23.15 -29.15
CA LEU A 90 -3.19 -22.39 -29.67
C LEU A 90 -3.39 -20.87 -29.45
N VAL A 91 -4.61 -20.34 -29.64
CA VAL A 91 -4.95 -18.93 -29.32
C VAL A 91 -4.88 -18.64 -27.82
N ILE A 92 -5.32 -19.58 -26.96
CA ILE A 92 -5.16 -19.47 -25.50
C ILE A 92 -3.68 -19.40 -25.13
N VAL A 93 -2.87 -20.31 -25.67
CA VAL A 93 -1.43 -20.36 -25.36
C VAL A 93 -0.71 -19.09 -25.82
N ILE A 94 -1.01 -18.58 -27.01
CA ILE A 94 -0.42 -17.32 -27.50
C ILE A 94 -0.86 -16.12 -26.66
N SER A 95 -2.14 -16.02 -26.31
CA SER A 95 -2.62 -14.89 -25.50
C SER A 95 -2.08 -14.94 -24.06
N LEU A 96 -1.91 -16.13 -23.49
CA LEU A 96 -1.30 -16.35 -22.19
C LEU A 96 0.21 -16.03 -22.20
N LEU A 97 0.92 -16.38 -23.29
CA LEU A 97 2.31 -15.98 -23.50
C LEU A 97 2.48 -14.46 -23.63
N ILE A 98 1.61 -13.79 -24.39
CA ILE A 98 1.63 -12.32 -24.50
C ILE A 98 1.33 -11.68 -23.13
N SER A 99 0.36 -12.21 -22.38
CA SER A 99 0.05 -11.73 -21.04
C SER A 99 1.21 -11.91 -20.06
N LEU A 100 1.90 -13.05 -20.10
CA LEU A 100 3.10 -13.30 -19.30
C LEU A 100 4.26 -12.40 -19.72
N LEU A 101 4.39 -12.11 -21.01
CA LEU A 101 5.41 -11.19 -21.54
C LEU A 101 5.16 -9.76 -21.05
N VAL A 102 3.90 -9.30 -21.11
CA VAL A 102 3.49 -7.98 -20.60
C VAL A 102 3.66 -7.91 -19.09
N TRP A 103 3.31 -8.99 -18.37
CA TRP A 103 3.55 -9.08 -16.94
C TRP A 103 5.04 -8.98 -16.60
N TYR A 104 5.88 -9.76 -17.26
CA TYR A 104 7.33 -9.71 -17.07
C TYR A 104 7.89 -8.31 -17.37
N TRP A 105 7.45 -7.70 -18.48
CA TRP A 105 7.87 -6.37 -18.89
C TRP A 105 7.38 -5.26 -17.95
N LEU A 106 6.22 -5.43 -17.30
CA LEU A 106 5.69 -4.49 -16.30
C LEU A 106 6.30 -4.71 -14.91
N THR A 107 6.59 -5.95 -14.54
CA THR A 107 7.16 -6.31 -13.23
C THR A 107 8.64 -5.96 -13.12
N ILE A 108 9.43 -6.08 -14.20
CA ILE A 108 10.85 -5.65 -14.24
C ILE A 108 11.05 -4.19 -13.81
N PRO A 109 10.37 -3.18 -14.39
CA PRO A 109 10.60 -1.78 -14.03
C PRO A 109 10.09 -1.42 -12.63
N ILE A 110 9.22 -2.23 -12.03
CA ILE A 110 8.80 -2.04 -10.64
C ILE A 110 9.89 -2.53 -9.65
N LEU A 111 10.70 -3.53 -10.01
CA LEU A 111 11.77 -4.06 -9.15
C LEU A 111 13.07 -3.24 -9.19
N GLU A 112 13.35 -2.52 -10.28
CA GLU A 112 14.53 -1.65 -10.40
C GLU A 112 14.36 -0.29 -9.69
N ARG A 113 13.12 0.10 -9.32
CA ARG A 113 12.83 1.41 -8.69
C ARG A 113 12.97 1.42 -7.17
N ASP A 114 13.24 0.27 -6.55
CA ASP A 114 13.46 0.10 -5.10
C ASP A 114 14.94 -0.19 -4.75
N ARG A 115 15.89 0.19 -5.64
CA ARG A 115 17.31 0.40 -5.31
C ARG A 115 17.67 1.88 -5.44
#